data_AF-A0A2J0LE60-F1
#
_entry.id   AF-A0A2J0LE60-F1
#
_cell.length_a   1.000
_cell.length_b   1.000
_cell.length_c   1.000
_cell.angle_alpha   90.00
_cell.angle_beta   90.00
_cell.angle_gamma   90.00
#
_symmetry.space_group_name_H-M   'P 1'
#
loop_
_entity.id
_entity.type
_entity.pdbx_description
1 polymer ?
#
loop_
_entity_poly.entity_id
_entity_poly.type
_entity_poly.pdbx_seq_one_letter_code
_entity_poly.pdbx_strand_id
1 'polypeptide(L)'
;MVNQNLEVVFSKKDAMKFISHLDLLRLFQRAIRRAGLPIAYTCGFSPRPKISFKRALKLGVESDNEEVSFFINGWVKPEDFKVKFQQQLPEGIIINTVRII
;
A
#
# COMPACT_ATOMS: atom_id res chain seq x y z
N MET A 1 -16.50 9.41 -13.47
CA MET A 1 -15.90 8.85 -12.24
C MET A 1 -14.54 9.50 -12.06
N VAL A 2 -14.31 10.16 -10.92
CA VAL A 2 -12.99 10.71 -10.61
C VAL A 2 -12.10 9.54 -10.18
N ASN A 3 -10.93 9.40 -10.77
CA ASN A 3 -9.92 8.43 -10.35
C ASN A 3 -8.76 9.20 -9.73
N GLN A 4 -8.24 8.71 -8.62
CA GLN A 4 -7.16 9.36 -7.88
C GLN A 4 -6.00 8.38 -7.76
N ASN A 5 -4.77 8.86 -7.92
CA ASN A 5 -3.57 8.09 -7.63
C ASN A 5 -2.95 8.61 -6.33
N LEU A 6 -2.69 7.70 -5.39
CA LEU A 6 -2.03 8.00 -4.14
C LEU A 6 -0.68 7.33 -4.11
N GLU A 7 0.36 8.09 -3.84
CA GLU A 7 1.67 7.54 -3.53
C GLU A 7 1.93 7.53 -2.04
N VAL A 8 2.39 6.38 -1.58
CA VAL A 8 2.61 6.07 -0.17
C VAL A 8 4.06 5.68 0.02
N VAL A 9 4.71 6.36 0.95
CA VAL A 9 6.03 6.03 1.45
C VAL A 9 5.86 5.30 2.76
N PHE A 10 6.47 4.11 2.89
CA PHE A 10 6.44 3.33 4.12
C PHE A 10 7.81 2.81 4.51
N SER A 11 8.00 2.61 5.82
CA SER A 11 9.13 1.91 6.41
C SER A 11 8.77 0.46 6.70
N LYS A 12 9.74 -0.44 6.57
CA LYS A 12 9.70 -1.80 7.11
C LYS A 12 10.83 -1.98 8.12
N LYS A 13 10.47 -2.37 9.35
CA LYS A 13 11.39 -2.53 10.49
C LYS A 13 11.20 -3.89 11.15
N ASP A 14 12.16 -4.27 12.01
CA ASP A 14 12.09 -5.47 12.84
C ASP A 14 11.86 -6.75 12.03
N ALA A 15 10.87 -7.57 12.41
CA ALA A 15 10.54 -8.80 11.72
C ALA A 15 10.07 -8.59 10.27
N MET A 16 9.58 -7.39 9.93
CA MET A 16 9.09 -7.09 8.58
C MET A 16 10.20 -6.91 7.55
N LYS A 17 11.48 -6.86 7.94
CA LYS A 17 12.60 -6.90 6.97
C LYS A 17 12.72 -8.22 6.22
N PHE A 18 12.14 -9.29 6.76
CA PHE A 18 12.15 -10.62 6.16
C PHE A 18 10.92 -10.89 5.29
N ILE A 19 9.98 -9.95 5.18
CA ILE A 19 8.81 -10.14 4.31
C ILE A 19 9.27 -10.15 2.85
N SER A 20 8.85 -11.16 2.10
CA SER A 20 9.10 -11.20 0.66
C SER A 20 8.27 -10.13 -0.05
N HIS A 21 8.70 -9.71 -1.23
CA HIS A 21 7.93 -8.75 -2.03
C HIS A 21 6.51 -9.26 -2.35
N LEU A 22 6.35 -10.57 -2.59
CA LEU A 22 5.05 -11.18 -2.87
C LEU A 22 4.14 -11.20 -1.64
N ASP A 23 4.69 -11.47 -0.46
CA ASP A 23 3.92 -11.46 0.77
C ASP A 23 3.54 -10.04 1.18
N LEU A 24 4.41 -9.06 0.93
CA LEU A 24 4.11 -7.64 1.10
C LEU A 24 2.96 -7.19 0.18
N LEU A 25 3.00 -7.59 -1.10
CA LEU A 25 1.91 -7.38 -2.05
C LEU A 25 0.59 -7.96 -1.53
N ARG A 26 0.59 -9.22 -1.07
CA ARG A 26 -0.60 -9.89 -0.52
C ARG A 26 -1.10 -9.21 0.75
N LEU A 27 -0.18 -8.77 1.61
CA LEU A 27 -0.48 -8.06 2.84
C LEU A 27 -1.16 -6.73 2.54
N PHE A 28 -0.62 -5.94 1.61
CA PHE A 28 -1.21 -4.65 1.21
C PHE A 28 -2.60 -4.83 0.58
N GLN A 29 -2.75 -5.82 -0.29
CA GLN A 29 -4.06 -6.16 -0.87
C GLN A 29 -5.10 -6.50 0.21
N ARG A 30 -4.72 -7.30 1.21
CA ARG A 30 -5.60 -7.67 2.33
C ARG A 30 -5.91 -6.47 3.23
N ALA A 31 -4.89 -5.67 3.57
CA ALA A 31 -5.02 -4.51 4.43
C ALA A 31 -5.92 -3.42 3.81
N ILE A 32 -5.76 -3.12 2.52
CA ILE A 32 -6.63 -2.16 1.79
C ILE A 32 -8.07 -2.63 1.76
N ARG A 33 -8.28 -3.93 1.49
CA ARG A 33 -9.62 -4.51 1.49
C ARG A 33 -10.27 -4.41 2.88
N ARG A 34 -9.51 -4.64 3.95
CA ARG A 34 -10.01 -4.50 5.33
C ARG A 34 -10.24 -3.05 5.73
N ALA A 35 -9.46 -2.12 5.19
CA ALA A 35 -9.59 -0.69 5.44
C ALA A 35 -10.85 -0.06 4.81
N GLY A 36 -11.57 -0.82 3.97
CA GLY A 36 -12.77 -0.34 3.28
C GLY A 36 -12.49 0.81 2.31
N LEU A 37 -11.25 0.90 1.80
CA LEU A 37 -10.84 1.95 0.87
C LEU A 37 -11.31 1.60 -0.55
N PRO A 38 -11.83 2.57 -1.33
CA PRO A 38 -12.38 2.32 -2.66
C PRO A 38 -11.25 2.17 -3.69
N ILE A 39 -10.46 1.10 -3.59
CA ILE A 39 -9.36 0.82 -4.52
C ILE A 39 -9.90 0.48 -5.91
N ALA A 40 -9.20 0.92 -6.96
CA ALA A 40 -9.43 0.50 -8.33
C ALA A 40 -8.96 -0.95 -8.52
N TYR A 41 -9.69 -1.71 -9.34
CA TYR A 41 -9.37 -3.09 -9.66
C TYR A 41 -8.93 -3.23 -11.12
N THR A 42 -8.17 -4.28 -11.42
CA THR A 42 -7.83 -4.66 -12.79
C THR A 42 -9.05 -5.21 -13.52
N CYS A 43 -9.23 -4.88 -14.80
CA CYS A 43 -10.40 -5.27 -15.61
C CYS A 43 -10.27 -6.68 -16.24
N GLY A 44 -9.64 -7.64 -15.55
CA GLY A 44 -9.41 -9.00 -16.08
C GLY A 44 -10.25 -10.08 -15.39
N PHE A 45 -10.08 -11.33 -15.81
CA PHE A 45 -10.77 -12.51 -15.26
C PHE A 45 -10.52 -12.77 -13.77
N SER A 46 -9.44 -12.21 -13.21
CA SER A 46 -9.16 -12.18 -11.76
C SER A 46 -8.88 -10.75 -11.33
N PRO A 47 -9.89 -9.99 -10.87
CA PRO A 47 -9.72 -8.59 -10.49
C PRO A 47 -8.83 -8.50 -9.26
N ARG A 48 -7.72 -7.78 -9.40
CA ARG A 48 -6.77 -7.50 -8.31
C ARG A 48 -6.75 -6.00 -8.03
N PRO A 49 -6.57 -5.59 -6.77
CA PRO A 49 -6.30 -4.19 -6.45
C PRO A 49 -5.16 -3.65 -7.31
N LYS A 50 -5.36 -2.51 -7.97
CA LYS A 50 -4.32 -1.83 -8.73
C LYS A 50 -3.33 -1.18 -7.75
N ILE A 51 -2.20 -1.86 -7.56
CA ILE A 51 -1.09 -1.46 -6.70
C ILE A 51 0.18 -1.55 -7.52
N SER A 52 1.02 -0.52 -7.49
CA SER A 52 2.30 -0.50 -8.20
C SER A 52 3.44 -0.15 -7.24
N PHE A 53 4.39 -1.06 -7.05
CA PHE A 53 5.58 -0.79 -6.25
C PHE A 53 6.65 -0.18 -7.15
N LYS A 54 7.21 0.96 -6.75
CA LYS A 54 8.24 1.63 -7.57
C LYS A 54 9.62 0.98 -7.44
N ARG A 55 9.95 0.44 -6.26
CA ARG A 55 11.24 -0.21 -6.01
C ARG A 55 11.03 -1.42 -5.11
N ALA A 56 11.53 -2.58 -5.53
CA ALA A 56 11.63 -3.77 -4.69
C ALA A 56 13.02 -3.78 -4.04
N LEU A 57 13.08 -3.76 -2.71
CA LEU A 57 14.33 -3.98 -1.99
C LEU A 57 14.64 -5.47 -1.83
N LYS A 58 15.93 -5.79 -1.75
CA LYS A 58 16.38 -7.16 -1.44
C LYS A 58 15.87 -7.56 -0.04
N LEU A 59 15.50 -8.83 0.09
CA LEU A 59 15.10 -9.45 1.35
C LEU A 59 16.17 -9.25 2.44
N GLY A 60 15.75 -9.02 3.68
CA GLY A 60 16.63 -8.88 4.85
C GLY A 60 17.18 -7.47 5.09
N VAL A 61 16.83 -6.50 4.25
CA VAL A 61 17.27 -5.10 4.39
C VAL A 61 16.15 -4.26 5.00
N GLU A 62 16.44 -3.54 6.08
CA GLU A 62 15.52 -2.54 6.62
C GLU A 62 15.42 -1.35 5.66
N SER A 63 14.20 -0.85 5.48
CA SER A 63 13.96 0.27 4.57
C SER A 63 13.10 1.30 5.22
N ASP A 64 13.46 2.56 5.03
CA ASP A 64 12.66 3.69 5.49
C ASP A 64 11.86 4.38 4.38
N ASN A 65 12.15 4.06 3.11
CA ASN A 65 11.61 4.78 1.97
C ASN A 65 11.18 3.84 0.84
N GLU A 66 10.35 2.84 1.15
CA GLU A 66 9.67 2.10 0.10
C GLU A 66 8.48 2.89 -0.43
N GLU A 67 8.37 2.94 -1.75
CA GLU A 67 7.32 3.68 -2.45
C GLU A 67 6.35 2.72 -3.15
N VAL A 68 5.07 2.94 -2.89
CA VAL A 68 3.96 2.23 -3.53
C VAL A 68 2.89 3.21 -3.99
N SER A 69 2.30 2.94 -5.14
CA SER A 69 1.21 3.72 -5.71
C SER A 69 -0.09 2.90 -5.68
N PHE A 70 -1.17 3.56 -5.24
CA PHE A 70 -2.51 3.03 -5.11
C PHE A 70 -3.46 3.80 -6.01
N PHE A 71 -4.19 3.07 -6.84
CA PHE A 71 -5.23 3.65 -7.67
C PHE A 71 -6.56 3.58 -6.92
N ILE A 72 -7.23 4.70 -6.76
CA ILE A 72 -8.47 4.86 -6.00
C ILE A 72 -9.59 5.26 -6.94
N ASN A 73 -10.74 4.60 -6.80
CA ASN A 73 -12.00 4.97 -7.43
C ASN A 73 -12.69 6.02 -6.55
N GLY A 74 -12.82 7.24 -7.05
CA GLY A 74 -13.32 8.38 -6.28
C GLY A 74 -12.21 9.19 -5.63
N TRP A 75 -12.58 9.92 -4.59
CA TRP A 75 -11.68 10.81 -3.86
C TRP A 75 -11.59 10.39 -2.39
N VAL A 76 -10.38 10.27 -1.90
CA VAL A 76 -10.06 9.99 -0.49
C VAL A 76 -9.00 10.98 -0.03
N LYS A 77 -9.19 11.57 1.15
CA LYS A 77 -8.16 12.41 1.77
C LYS A 77 -6.92 11.57 2.06
N PRO A 78 -5.70 12.04 1.71
CA PRO A 78 -4.45 11.33 2.03
C PRO A 78 -4.33 10.96 3.50
N GLU A 79 -4.80 11.82 4.41
CA GLU A 79 -4.80 11.60 5.85
C GLU A 79 -5.75 10.46 6.27
N ASP A 80 -6.98 10.47 5.75
CA ASP A 80 -7.95 9.38 6.00
C ASP A 80 -7.44 8.05 5.45
N PHE A 81 -6.84 8.08 4.27
CA PHE A 81 -6.19 6.91 3.67
C PHE A 81 -5.08 6.39 4.59
N LYS A 82 -4.18 7.27 5.04
CA LYS A 82 -3.08 6.92 5.93
C LYS A 82 -3.59 6.25 7.20
N VAL A 83 -4.56 6.85 7.89
CA VAL A 83 -5.09 6.33 9.15
C VAL A 83 -5.76 4.97 8.95
N LYS A 84 -6.70 4.87 8.00
CA LYS A 84 -7.42 3.62 7.74
C LYS A 84 -6.50 2.50 7.28
N PHE A 85 -5.51 2.82 6.45
CA PHE A 85 -4.56 1.83 5.96
C PHE A 85 -3.59 1.39 7.07
N GLN A 86 -3.04 2.31 7.86
CA GLN A 86 -2.13 2.01 8.98
C GLN A 86 -2.77 1.07 10.00
N GLN A 87 -4.05 1.26 10.33
CA GLN A 87 -4.79 0.40 11.27
C GLN A 87 -4.89 -1.06 10.84
N GLN A 88 -4.70 -1.35 9.55
CA GLN A 88 -4.79 -2.71 9.00
C GLN A 88 -3.42 -3.35 8.75
N LEU A 89 -2.35 -2.60 9.00
CA LEU A 89 -0.98 -3.08 8.85
C LEU A 89 -0.46 -3.66 10.17
N PRO A 90 0.37 -4.71 10.09
CA PRO A 90 1.01 -5.28 11.26
C PRO A 90 2.09 -4.34 11.80
N GLU A 91 2.52 -4.62 13.04
CA GLU A 91 3.68 -3.98 13.63
C GLU A 91 4.93 -4.17 12.76
N GLY A 92 5.77 -3.13 12.68
CA GLY A 92 6.94 -3.10 11.80
C GLY A 92 6.69 -2.56 10.39
N ILE A 93 5.45 -2.26 9.99
CA ILE A 93 5.16 -1.48 8.77
C ILE A 93 4.55 -0.13 9.16
N ILE A 94 5.25 0.94 8.83
CA ILE A 94 4.86 2.31 9.20
C ILE A 94 4.67 3.14 7.94
N ILE A 95 3.49 3.72 7.77
CA ILE A 95 3.23 4.68 6.69
C ILE A 95 3.80 6.04 7.10
N ASN A 96 4.81 6.48 6.36
CA ASN A 96 5.47 7.76 6.61
C ASN A 96 4.68 8.89 5.96
N THR A 97 4.44 8.78 4.65
CA THR A 97 3.86 9.86 3.83
C THR A 97 2.83 9.31 2.87
N VAL A 98 1.76 10.06 2.63
CA VAL A 98 0.76 9.80 1.58
C VAL A 98 0.56 11.10 0.79
N ARG A 99 0.67 11.04 -0.54
CA ARG A 99 0.51 12.18 -1.43
C ARG A 99 -0.37 11.85 -2.63
N ILE A 100 -1.10 12.84 -3.13
CA ILE A 100 -1.90 12.75 -4.36
C ILE A 100 -0.98 13.06 -5.55
N ILE A 101 -1.13 12.32 -6.65
CA ILE A 101 -0.44 12.57 -7.93
C ILE A 101 -1.49 12.74 -9.03
#